data_AF-A4NVK6-F1
#
_entry.id   AF-A4NVK6-F1
#
_cell.length_a   1.000
_cell.length_b   1.000
_cell.length_c   1.000
_cell.angle_alpha   90.00
_cell.angle_beta   90.00
_cell.angle_gamma   90.00
#
_symmetry.space_group_name_H-M   'P 1'
#
loop_
_entity.id
_entity.type
_entity.pdbx_description
1 polymer ?
#
loop_
_entity_poly.entity_id
_entity_poly.type
_entity_poly.pdbx_seq_one_letter_code
_entity_poly.pdbx_strand_id
1 'polypeptide(L)' 'MIISSLTSPNFKVGLPKVITEVCDYLNTLDLNALENGRHDINDQIYMNVMEPETAEPSSKKSRITS' A
#
# COMPACT_ATOMS: atom_id res chain seq x y z
N MET A 1 11.25 -1.39 8.56
CA MET A 1 11.01 -0.95 7.16
C MET A 1 11.24 -2.16 6.27
N ILE A 2 10.32 -2.44 5.35
CA ILE A 2 10.41 -3.55 4.38
C ILE A 2 10.22 -2.92 2.99
N ILE A 3 11.06 -3.27 2.03
CA ILE A 3 11.00 -2.78 0.65
C ILE A 3 11.04 -4.00 -0.28
N SER A 4 10.02 -4.15 -1.12
CA SER A 4 9.86 -5.26 -2.07
C SER A 4 8.91 -4.83 -3.21
N SER A 5 8.67 -5.71 -4.17
CA SER A 5 7.72 -5.50 -5.27
C SER A 5 6.61 -6.56 -5.26
N LEU A 6 5.36 -6.14 -5.44
CA LEU A 6 4.19 -7.04 -5.58
C LEU A 6 4.31 -7.99 -6.78
N THR A 7 5.09 -7.60 -7.79
CA THR A 7 5.33 -8.39 -9.00
C THR A 7 6.47 -9.42 -8.87
N SER A 8 7.20 -9.42 -7.75
CA SER A 8 8.31 -10.35 -7.54
C SER A 8 7.77 -11.74 -7.18
N PRO A 9 8.23 -12.83 -7.83
CA PRO A 9 7.71 -14.18 -7.55
C PRO A 9 7.91 -14.63 -6.09
N ASN A 10 8.88 -14.05 -5.39
CA ASN A 10 9.24 -14.40 -4.01
C ASN A 10 8.91 -13.28 -3.01
N PHE A 11 8.02 -12.34 -3.34
CA PHE A 11 7.75 -11.18 -2.48
C PHE A 11 7.26 -11.57 -1.07
N LYS A 12 6.65 -12.75 -0.92
CA LYS A 12 6.08 -13.26 0.34
C LYS A 12 7.12 -13.80 1.32
N VAL A 13 8.35 -14.06 0.87
CA VAL A 13 9.37 -14.70 1.72
C VAL A 13 9.76 -13.76 2.85
N GLY A 14 9.53 -14.20 4.09
CA GLY A 14 9.86 -13.42 5.30
C GLY A 14 8.85 -12.33 5.68
N LEU A 15 7.72 -12.20 4.95
CA LEU A 15 6.67 -11.26 5.31
C LEU A 15 5.75 -11.83 6.40
N PRO A 16 5.29 -11.00 7.36
CA PRO A 16 4.18 -11.37 8.25
C PRO A 16 2.92 -11.75 7.46
N LYS A 17 2.17 -12.74 7.97
CA LYS A 17 1.00 -13.31 7.30
C LYS A 17 -0.03 -12.25 6.87
N VAL A 18 -0.32 -11.27 7.74
CA VAL A 18 -1.28 -10.20 7.42
C VAL A 18 -0.81 -9.34 6.25
N ILE A 19 0.50 -9.12 6.09
CA ILE A 19 1.05 -8.36 4.96
C ILE A 19 0.94 -9.19 3.68
N THR A 20 1.19 -10.50 3.74
CA THR A 20 1.01 -11.37 2.57
C THR A 20 -0.44 -11.42 2.10
N GLU A 21 -1.41 -11.46 3.02
CA GLU A 21 -2.84 -11.45 2.69
C GLU A 21 -3.27 -10.13 2.03
N VAL A 22 -2.77 -8.99 2.52
CA VAL A 22 -3.03 -7.68 1.91
C VAL A 22 -2.38 -7.59 0.53
N CYS A 23 -1.12 -8.01 0.37
CA CYS A 23 -0.45 -8.01 -0.92
C CYS A 23 -1.13 -8.95 -1.94
N ASP A 24 -1.65 -10.09 -1.48
CA ASP A 24 -2.44 -10.99 -2.30
C ASP A 24 -3.75 -10.35 -2.75
N TYR A 25 -4.46 -9.68 -1.84
CA TYR A 25 -5.65 -8.90 -2.19
C TYR A 25 -5.33 -7.82 -3.24
N LEU A 26 -4.25 -7.05 -3.05
CA LEU A 26 -3.84 -6.02 -4.01
C LEU A 26 -3.51 -6.60 -5.40
N ASN A 27 -2.97 -7.82 -5.47
CA ASN A 27 -2.69 -8.51 -6.74
C ASN A 27 -3.96 -9.00 -7.46
N THR A 28 -5.12 -9.01 -6.79
CA THR A 28 -6.41 -9.33 -7.44
C THR A 28 -7.11 -8.11 -8.04
N LEU A 29 -6.64 -6.91 -7.72
CA LEU A 29 -7.24 -5.65 -8.18
C LEU A 29 -6.51 -5.08 -9.39
N ASP A 30 -7.26 -4.39 -10.24
CA ASP A 30 -6.67 -3.43 -11.18
C ASP A 30 -6.36 -2.13 -10.44
N LEU A 31 -5.13 -2.02 -9.93
CA LEU A 31 -4.70 -0.88 -9.12
C LEU A 31 -4.75 0.46 -9.88
N ASN A 32 -4.67 0.45 -11.21
CA ASN A 32 -4.73 1.67 -12.02
C ASN A 32 -6.16 2.17 -12.21
N ALA A 33 -7.15 1.29 -12.05
CA ALA A 33 -8.57 1.61 -12.21
C ALA A 33 -9.27 1.94 -10.88
N LEU A 34 -8.54 1.96 -9.77
CA LEU A 34 -9.11 2.28 -8.45
C LEU A 34 -9.45 3.77 -8.35
N GLU A 35 -10.66 4.06 -7.86
CA GLU A 35 -11.09 5.43 -7.61
C GLU A 35 -10.28 6.07 -6.47
N ASN A 36 -10.03 7.37 -6.58
CA ASN A 36 -9.42 8.14 -5.50
C ASN A 36 -10.33 8.16 -4.27
N GLY A 37 -9.79 7.80 -3.11
CA GLY A 37 -10.54 7.77 -1.86
C GLY A 37 -10.10 6.66 -0.91
N ARG A 38 -10.92 6.46 0.12
CA ARG A 38 -10.73 5.37 1.09
C ARG A 38 -11.40 4.10 0.57
N HIS A 39 -10.67 2.99 0.63
CA HIS A 39 -11.15 1.65 0.32
C HIS A 39 -10.94 0.75 1.54
N ASP A 40 -12.01 0.19 2.08
CA ASP A 40 -11.93 -0.78 3.16
C ASP A 40 -11.60 -2.17 2.58
N ILE A 41 -10.56 -2.81 3.09
CA ILE A 41 -10.11 -4.15 2.69
C ILE A 41 -10.79 -5.20 3.58
N ASN A 42 -10.86 -4.92 4.88
CA ASN A 42 -11.61 -5.68 5.88
C ASN A 42 -11.97 -4.77 7.08
N ASP A 43 -12.58 -5.33 8.12
CA ASP A 43 -13.05 -4.59 9.31
C ASP A 43 -11.95 -3.79 10.04
N GLN A 44 -10.68 -4.14 9.85
CA GLN A 44 -9.53 -3.54 10.56
C GLN A 44 -8.52 -2.86 9.64
N ILE A 45 -8.58 -3.13 8.33
CA ILE A 45 -7.59 -2.69 7.34
C ILE A 45 -8.30 -1.92 6.24
N TYR A 46 -7.84 -0.69 6.02
CA TYR A 46 -8.26 0.16 4.90
C TYR A 46 -7.04 0.76 4.21
N MET A 47 -7.21 1.17 2.97
CA MET A 47 -6.20 1.89 2.20
C MET A 47 -6.77 3.19 1.67
N ASN A 48 -5.91 4.18 1.46
CA ASN A 48 -6.26 5.43 0.78
C ASN A 48 -5.55 5.45 -0.57
N VAL A 49 -6.34 5.49 -1.65
CA VAL A 49 -5.86 5.68 -3.02
C VAL A 49 -5.96 7.17 -3.32
N MET A 50 -4.89 7.74 -3.85
CA MET A 50 -4.79 9.17 -4.11
C MET A 50 -3.81 9.43 -5.26
N GLU A 51 -4.04 10.53 -5.97
CA GLU A 51 -3.15 11.05 -7.02
C GLU A 51 -2.48 12.36 -6.55
N PRO A 52 -1.55 12.31 -5.57
CA PRO A 52 -0.83 13.50 -5.14
C PRO A 52 0.24 13.89 -6.14
N GLU A 53 0.48 15.19 -6.25
CA GLU A 53 1.65 15.68 -6.97
C GLU A 53 2.92 15.60 -6.08
N THR A 54 4.04 15.25 -6.72
CA THR A 54 5.35 15.27 -6.08
C THR A 54 5.70 16.72 -5.75
N ALA A 55 6.04 16.98 -4.50
CA ALA A 55 6.37 18.32 -4.01
C ALA A 55 7.76 18.31 -3.36
N GLU A 56 8.41 19.46 -3.32
CA GLU A 56 9.75 19.58 -2.74
C GLU A 56 9.77 19.10 -1.27
N PRO A 57 10.83 18.42 -0.82
CA PRO A 57 10.91 17.90 0.55
C PRO A 57 10.75 18.99 1.62
N SER A 58 11.21 20.21 1.35
CA SER A 58 11.09 21.39 2.20
C SER A 58 9.64 21.80 2.48
N SER A 59 8.71 21.43 1.59
CA SER A 59 7.28 21.77 1.68
C SER A 59 6.46 20.81 2.56
N LYS A 60 7.04 19.66 2.98
CA LYS A 60 6.33 18.62 3.73
C LYS A 60 7.06 18.25 5.03
N LYS A 61 6.30 17.99 6.10
CA LYS A 61 6.84 17.50 7.37
C LYS A 61 6.89 15.97 7.38
N SER A 62 7.93 15.41 7.98
CA SER A 62 8.02 13.97 8.23
C SER A 62 6.90 13.50 9.15
N ARG A 63 6.30 12.35 8.84
CA ARG A 63 5.24 11.72 9.63
C ARG A 63 5.70 10.34 10.10
N ILE A 64 5.58 10.08 11.39
CA ILE A 64 5.72 8.75 11.99
C ILE A 64 4.34 8.40 12.54
N THR A 65 3.75 7.32 12.07
CA THR A 65 2.53 6.77 12.65
C THR A 65 2.95 5.73 13.68
N SER A 66 2.63 5.98 14.96
CA SER A 66 2.93 5.10 16.09
C SER A 66 2.15 3.80 16.03
#